data_AF-A0A7J3DKT3-F1
#
_entry.id   AF-A0A7J3DKT3-F1
#
_cell.length_a   1.000
_cell.length_b   1.000
_cell.length_c   1.000
_cell.angle_alpha   90.00
_cell.angle_beta   90.00
_cell.angle_gamma   90.00
#
_symmetry.space_group_name_H-M   'P 1'
#
loop_
_entity.id
_entity.type
_entity.pdbx_description
1 polymer ?
#
loop_
_entity_poly.entity_id
_entity_poly.type
_entity_poly.pdbx_seq_one_letter_code
_entity_poly.pdbx_strand_id
1 'polypeptide(L)'
;MGDTKKVKYTGRFGPRYGKSIRERVLEVETKQRKMHRCPKCDSEAVKRISTGIFRCKHCGTKFAGGAYVPTTMTGAIVKKMIREKKFLPMLKELLEQGEPQATKPAPESMQESNEKEKKES
;
A
#
# COMPACT_ATOMS: atom_id res chain seq x y z
N MET A 1 -5.97 9.68 33.51
CA MET A 1 -6.71 10.85 32.97
C MET A 1 -8.03 10.34 32.41
N GLY A 2 -9.13 10.59 33.12
CA GLY A 2 -10.45 10.07 32.78
C GLY A 2 -10.95 10.58 31.43
N ASP A 3 -11.78 9.77 30.78
CA ASP A 3 -12.38 10.08 29.48
C ASP A 3 -13.15 11.41 29.55
N THR A 4 -12.62 12.42 28.86
CA THR A 4 -13.30 13.72 28.75
C THR A 4 -14.39 13.63 27.68
N LYS A 5 -15.62 14.07 27.99
CA LYS A 5 -16.78 13.94 27.09
C LYS A 5 -16.54 14.54 25.70
N LYS A 6 -15.92 15.72 25.63
CA LYS A 6 -15.71 16.48 24.38
C LYS A 6 -14.40 16.11 23.67
N VAL A 7 -13.31 15.97 24.43
CA VAL A 7 -11.95 15.92 23.88
C VAL A 7 -11.45 14.48 23.70
N LYS A 8 -12.01 13.50 24.43
CA LYS A 8 -11.68 12.06 24.34
C LYS A 8 -10.15 11.85 24.25
N TYR A 9 -9.68 11.20 23.18
CA TYR A 9 -8.27 10.86 22.94
C TYR A 9 -7.35 12.09 22.82
N THR A 10 -7.86 13.21 22.31
CA THR A 10 -7.07 14.44 22.13
C THR A 10 -6.93 15.26 23.41
N GLY A 11 -7.53 14.80 24.52
CA GLY A 11 -7.28 15.33 25.86
C GLY A 11 -5.81 15.29 26.29
N ARG A 12 -5.00 14.36 25.72
CA ARG A 12 -3.55 14.28 25.96
C ARG A 12 -2.79 15.55 25.58
N PHE A 13 -3.35 16.38 24.71
CA PHE A 13 -2.71 17.60 24.25
C PHE A 13 -2.91 18.78 25.22
N GLY A 14 -3.78 18.64 26.22
CA GLY A 14 -4.05 19.71 27.20
C GLY A 14 -4.53 20.99 26.50
N PRO A 15 -4.09 22.18 26.94
CA PRO A 15 -4.50 23.46 26.35
C PRO A 15 -3.80 23.80 25.02
N ARG A 16 -2.87 22.96 24.53
CA ARG A 16 -2.01 23.28 23.38
C ARG A 16 -2.72 23.08 22.02
N TYR A 17 -2.18 23.72 20.98
CA TYR A 17 -2.52 23.58 19.55
C TYR A 17 -3.89 24.12 19.08
N GLY A 18 -4.75 24.58 19.99
CA GLY A 18 -6.05 25.15 19.63
C GLY A 18 -7.14 24.11 19.33
N LYS A 19 -8.39 24.56 19.16
CA LYS A 19 -9.58 23.69 19.03
C LYS A 19 -9.61 22.94 17.69
N SER A 20 -9.50 23.66 16.57
CA SER A 20 -9.71 23.09 15.23
C SER A 20 -8.73 21.97 14.88
N ILE A 21 -7.46 22.10 15.27
CA ILE A 21 -6.45 21.05 15.05
C ILE A 21 -6.78 19.80 15.88
N ARG A 22 -7.15 19.98 17.15
CA ARG A 22 -7.53 18.86 18.03
C ARG A 22 -8.80 18.16 17.57
N GLU A 23 -9.76 18.88 16.99
CA GLU A 23 -10.97 18.28 16.41
C GLU A 23 -10.66 17.40 15.21
N ARG A 24 -9.83 17.89 14.26
CA ARG A 24 -9.39 17.08 13.11
C ARG A 24 -8.63 15.82 13.52
N VAL A 25 -7.72 15.94 14.49
CA VAL A 25 -6.98 14.78 15.02
C VAL A 25 -7.93 13.81 15.71
N LEU A 26 -8.91 14.31 16.47
CA LEU A 26 -9.88 13.47 17.15
C LEU A 26 -10.69 12.63 16.17
N GLU A 27 -11.15 13.21 15.06
CA GLU A 27 -11.87 12.48 14.01
C GLU A 27 -11.03 11.35 13.41
N VAL A 28 -9.75 11.63 13.14
CA VAL A 28 -8.81 10.65 12.59
C VAL A 28 -8.53 9.53 13.58
N GLU A 29 -8.19 9.86 14.84
CA GLU A 29 -7.89 8.87 15.87
C GLU A 29 -9.10 8.02 16.25
N THR A 30 -10.30 8.62 16.25
CA THR A 30 -11.54 7.88 16.51
C THR A 30 -11.79 6.82 15.44
N LYS A 31 -11.59 7.18 14.16
CA LYS A 31 -11.71 6.22 13.05
C LYS A 31 -10.62 5.14 13.12
N GLN A 32 -9.39 5.53 13.44
CA GLN A 32 -8.24 4.64 13.51
C GLN A 32 -8.30 3.62 14.65
N ARG A 33 -8.78 4.02 15.83
CA ARG A 33 -8.86 3.17 17.03
C ARG A 33 -10.06 2.23 17.00
N LYS A 34 -11.04 2.48 16.13
CA LYS A 34 -12.20 1.60 15.95
C LYS A 34 -11.75 0.22 15.48
N MET A 35 -12.40 -0.83 15.96
CA MET A 35 -12.21 -2.16 15.40
C MET A 35 -12.87 -2.23 14.03
N HIS A 36 -12.19 -2.83 13.06
CA HIS A 36 -12.72 -3.00 11.71
C HIS A 36 -12.95 -4.46 11.38
N ARG A 37 -13.81 -4.71 10.40
CA ARG A 37 -14.09 -6.04 9.85
C ARG A 37 -12.88 -6.55 9.06
N CYS A 38 -12.53 -7.80 9.33
CA CYS A 38 -11.47 -8.49 8.60
C CYS A 38 -11.98 -8.97 7.24
N PRO A 39 -11.24 -8.79 6.14
CA PRO A 39 -11.66 -9.29 4.82
C PRO A 39 -11.59 -10.82 4.68
N LYS A 40 -10.98 -11.55 5.63
CA LYS A 40 -10.81 -13.01 5.56
C LYS A 40 -11.79 -13.78 6.46
N CYS A 41 -12.03 -13.30 7.67
CA CYS A 41 -12.86 -14.00 8.68
C CYS A 41 -14.06 -13.18 9.16
N ASP A 42 -14.32 -12.01 8.55
CA ASP A 42 -15.44 -11.09 8.81
C ASP A 42 -15.61 -10.56 10.25
N SER A 43 -14.80 -11.04 11.19
CA SER A 43 -14.79 -10.58 12.57
C SER A 43 -14.30 -9.13 12.72
N GLU A 44 -14.90 -8.40 13.66
CA GLU A 44 -14.54 -7.02 14.02
C GLU A 44 -13.36 -6.97 15.01
N ALA A 45 -12.20 -7.44 14.57
CA ALA A 45 -11.00 -7.48 15.41
C ALA A 45 -9.72 -7.01 14.71
N VAL A 46 -9.85 -6.27 13.61
CA VAL A 46 -8.72 -5.67 12.93
C VAL A 46 -8.21 -4.47 13.73
N LYS A 47 -6.89 -4.46 13.99
CA LYS A 47 -6.16 -3.32 14.55
C LYS A 47 -5.06 -2.86 13.61
N ARG A 48 -4.76 -1.56 13.65
CA ARG A 48 -3.59 -0.97 13.00
C ARG A 48 -2.33 -1.37 13.76
N ILE A 49 -1.29 -1.83 13.06
CA ILE A 49 0.05 -2.05 13.62
C ILE A 49 0.95 -0.85 13.33
N SER A 50 1.01 -0.45 12.06
CA SER A 50 1.85 0.66 11.59
C SER A 50 1.10 1.48 10.54
N THR A 51 1.77 2.45 9.94
CA THR A 51 1.23 3.23 8.83
C THR A 51 0.87 2.33 7.66
N GLY A 52 -0.42 2.22 7.33
CA GLY A 52 -0.90 1.41 6.20
C GLY A 52 -0.96 -0.10 6.45
N ILE A 53 -0.49 -0.61 7.59
CA ILE A 53 -0.49 -2.06 7.88
C ILE A 53 -1.48 -2.38 9.00
N PHE A 54 -2.38 -3.31 8.72
CA PHE A 54 -3.40 -3.80 9.64
C PHE A 54 -3.23 -5.29 9.91
N ARG A 55 -3.59 -5.71 11.12
CA ARG A 55 -3.62 -7.13 11.52
C ARG A 55 -4.92 -7.47 12.21
N CYS A 56 -5.52 -8.58 11.80
CA CYS A 56 -6.64 -9.17 12.54
C CYS A 56 -6.12 -9.92 13.77
N LYS A 57 -6.73 -9.68 14.93
CA LYS A 57 -6.41 -10.43 16.15
C LYS A 57 -6.95 -11.87 16.12
N HIS A 58 -8.09 -12.13 15.48
CA HIS A 58 -8.68 -13.47 15.43
C HIS A 58 -7.93 -14.41 14.49
N CYS A 59 -7.77 -14.05 13.22
CA CYS A 59 -7.16 -14.94 12.22
C CYS A 59 -5.67 -14.65 11.93
N GLY A 60 -5.09 -13.62 12.56
CA GLY A 60 -3.67 -13.27 12.41
C GLY A 60 -3.28 -12.63 11.08
N THR A 61 -4.18 -12.52 10.10
CA THR A 61 -3.87 -11.97 8.77
C THR A 61 -3.38 -10.54 8.85
N LYS A 62 -2.27 -10.26 8.17
CA LYS A 62 -1.73 -8.91 7.96
C LYS A 62 -2.09 -8.46 6.55
N PHE A 63 -2.55 -7.23 6.38
CA PHE A 63 -2.89 -6.67 5.07
C PHE A 63 -2.58 -5.18 5.00
N ALA A 64 -2.40 -4.69 3.77
CA ALA A 64 -2.19 -3.29 3.47
C ALA A 64 -3.53 -2.55 3.28
N GLY A 65 -3.59 -1.31 3.75
CA GLY A 65 -4.76 -0.44 3.67
C GLY A 65 -4.38 1.04 3.68
N GLY A 66 -5.33 1.90 4.03
CA GLY A 66 -5.06 3.34 4.19
C GLY A 66 -4.22 3.66 5.43
N ALA A 67 -3.73 4.90 5.53
CA ALA A 67 -2.90 5.31 6.66
C ALA A 67 -3.62 5.19 8.02
N TYR A 68 -4.90 5.58 8.08
CA TYR A 68 -5.72 5.62 9.30
C TYR A 68 -6.94 4.69 9.28
N VAL A 69 -7.37 4.24 8.10
CA VAL A 69 -8.57 3.39 7.91
C VAL A 69 -8.20 2.25 6.96
N PRO A 70 -8.62 1.00 7.21
CA PRO A 70 -8.20 -0.15 6.40
C PRO A 70 -8.68 -0.08 4.95
N THR A 71 -9.87 0.46 4.70
CA THR A 71 -10.41 0.69 3.36
C THR A 71 -10.62 2.19 3.13
N THR A 72 -9.92 2.74 2.13
CA THR A 72 -10.12 4.11 1.65
C THR A 72 -11.18 4.14 0.56
N MET A 73 -11.76 5.32 0.31
CA MET A 73 -12.74 5.51 -0.77
C MET A 73 -12.14 5.14 -2.13
N THR A 74 -10.94 5.66 -2.43
CA THR A 74 -10.21 5.33 -3.65
C THR A 74 -9.91 3.83 -3.76
N GLY A 75 -9.46 3.20 -2.67
CA GLY A 75 -9.20 1.75 -2.66
C GLY A 75 -10.47 0.92 -2.87
N ALA A 76 -11.61 1.37 -2.36
CA ALA A 76 -12.91 0.73 -2.62
C ALA A 76 -13.35 0.88 -4.08
N ILE A 77 -13.13 2.06 -4.69
CA ILE A 77 -13.42 2.32 -6.11
C ILE A 77 -12.57 1.42 -7.01
N VAL A 78 -11.26 1.35 -6.77
CA VAL A 78 -10.35 0.49 -7.54
C VAL A 78 -10.77 -0.98 -7.43
N LYS A 79 -11.12 -1.47 -6.23
CA LYS A 79 -11.65 -2.84 -6.05
C LYS A 79 -12.96 -3.11 -6.80
N LYS A 80 -13.81 -2.10 -7.00
CA LYS A 80 -15.02 -2.22 -7.83
C LYS A 80 -14.65 -2.27 -9.31
N MET A 81 -13.81 -1.36 -9.77
CA MET A 81 -13.33 -1.33 -11.16
C MET A 81 -12.66 -2.65 -11.57
N ILE A 82 -11.84 -3.22 -10.68
CA ILE A 82 -11.18 -4.52 -10.91
C ILE A 82 -12.21 -5.64 -11.05
N ARG A 83 -13.21 -5.69 -10.16
CA ARG A 83 -14.28 -6.70 -10.20
C ARG A 83 -15.10 -6.60 -11.49
N GLU A 84 -15.40 -5.39 -11.91
CA GLU A 84 -16.17 -5.11 -13.13
C GLU A 84 -15.33 -5.30 -14.42
N LYS A 85 -14.03 -5.59 -14.31
CA LYS A 85 -13.10 -5.81 -15.44
C LYS A 85 -13.06 -4.67 -16.47
N LYS A 86 -13.55 -3.47 -16.11
CA LYS A 86 -13.62 -2.29 -16.99
C LYS A 86 -12.25 -1.80 -17.47
N PHE A 87 -11.18 -2.18 -16.77
CA PHE A 87 -9.80 -1.82 -17.09
C PHE A 87 -9.15 -2.73 -18.14
N LEU A 88 -9.70 -3.93 -18.40
CA LEU A 88 -9.10 -4.90 -19.30
C LEU A 88 -9.00 -4.48 -20.78
N PRO A 89 -10.00 -3.83 -21.41
CA PRO A 89 -9.86 -3.44 -22.82
C PRO A 89 -8.73 -2.43 -23.01
N MET A 90 -8.65 -1.42 -22.14
CA MET A 90 -7.62 -0.40 -22.18
C MET A 90 -6.21 -0.93 -21.83
N LEU A 91 -6.14 -1.91 -20.91
CA LEU A 91 -4.86 -2.54 -20.54
C LEU A 91 -4.34 -3.47 -21.64
N LYS A 92 -5.25 -4.14 -22.37
CA LYS A 92 -4.90 -5.00 -23.49
C LYS A 92 -4.27 -4.19 -24.62
N GLU A 93 -4.87 -3.05 -24.96
CA GLU A 93 -4.32 -2.11 -25.94
C GLU A 93 -2.93 -1.58 -25.55
N LEU A 94 -2.70 -1.28 -24.27
CA LEU A 94 -1.40 -0.81 -23.78
C LEU A 94 -0.33 -1.90 -23.75
N LEU A 95 -0.70 -3.15 -23.44
CA LEU A 95 0.23 -4.28 -23.49
C LEU A 95 0.59 -4.65 -24.93
N GLU A 96 -0.36 -4.55 -25.86
CA GLU A 96 -0.14 -4.79 -27.30
C GLU A 96 0.75 -3.70 -27.95
N GLN A 97 0.75 -2.47 -27.43
CA GLN A 97 1.66 -1.40 -27.87
C GLN A 97 3.07 -1.48 -27.24
N GLY A 98 3.27 -2.40 -26.30
CA GLY A 98 4.48 -2.53 -25.47
C GLY A 98 5.42 -3.67 -25.85
N GLU A 99 5.29 -4.27 -27.02
CA GLU A 99 6.29 -5.21 -27.56
C GLU A 99 7.25 -4.51 -28.55
N PRO A 100 8.26 -3.73 -28.12
CA PRO A 100 9.49 -3.65 -28.89
C PRO A 100 10.23 -4.99 -28.71
N GLN A 101 10.20 -5.76 -29.80
CA GLN A 101 11.00 -6.95 -30.09
C GLN A 101 12.18 -7.22 -29.14
N ALA A 102 12.01 -8.22 -28.27
CA ALA A 102 13.13 -8.94 -27.68
C ALA A 102 13.78 -9.85 -28.74
N THR A 103 14.43 -9.27 -29.75
CA THR A 103 15.27 -10.02 -30.69
C THR A 103 16.45 -9.16 -31.15
N LYS A 104 17.56 -9.23 -30.43
CA LYS A 104 18.85 -9.68 -30.99
C LYS A 104 19.62 -10.38 -29.86
N PRO A 105 19.78 -11.72 -29.88
CA PRO A 105 20.81 -12.34 -29.04
C PRO A 105 22.15 -11.72 -29.41
N ALA A 106 22.95 -11.38 -28.40
CA ALA A 106 24.30 -10.88 -28.58
C ALA A 106 25.10 -11.90 -29.43
N PRO A 107 25.82 -11.48 -30.48
CA PRO A 107 26.78 -12.37 -31.12
C PRO A 107 27.94 -12.61 -30.16
N GLU A 108 27.97 -13.82 -29.57
CA GLU A 108 29.17 -14.43 -29.02
C GLU A 108 30.11 -14.76 -30.19
N SER A 109 31.11 -13.90 -30.43
CA SER A 109 32.40 -14.28 -31.01
C SER A 109 33.38 -13.10 -31.01
N MET A 110 34.03 -12.89 -29.87
CA MET A 110 35.32 -12.18 -29.83
C MET A 110 36.27 -12.89 -28.86
N GLN A 111 36.76 -14.04 -29.27
CA GLN A 111 38.03 -14.61 -28.82
C GLN A 111 38.71 -15.23 -30.04
N GLU A 112 39.72 -14.54 -30.58
CA GLU A 112 40.92 -15.10 -31.24
C GLU A 112 41.65 -13.98 -32.03
N SER A 113 42.27 -13.03 -31.32
CA SER A 113 43.33 -12.20 -31.91
C SER A 113 44.33 -11.63 -30.90
N ASN A 114 44.36 -12.11 -29.65
CA ASN A 114 45.27 -11.62 -28.62
C ASN A 114 46.17 -12.72 -27.99
N GLU A 115 46.53 -13.73 -28.79
CA GLU A 115 47.56 -14.74 -28.44
C GLU A 115 48.76 -14.76 -29.41
N LYS A 116 48.85 -13.81 -30.35
CA LYS A 116 50.00 -13.71 -31.27
C LYS A 116 51.02 -12.62 -30.94
N GLU A 117 50.78 -11.75 -29.95
CA GLU A 117 51.75 -10.72 -29.49
C GLU A 117 52.53 -11.11 -28.22
N LYS A 118 52.47 -12.37 -27.78
CA LYS A 118 53.24 -12.86 -26.61
C LYS A 118 54.19 -14.03 -26.90
N LYS A 119 54.46 -14.29 -28.19
CA LYS A 119 55.46 -15.27 -28.65
C LYS A 119 56.59 -14.66 -29.50
N GLU A 120 56.63 -13.34 -29.64
CA GLU A 120 57.81 -12.60 -30.10
C GLU A 120 58.23 -11.61 -28.99
N SER A 121 58.72 -12.16 -27.88
CA SER A 121 59.50 -11.48 -26.83
C SER A 121 60.32 -12.52 -26.07
#